data_AF-A0A4Q7XZP8-F1
#
_entry.id   AF-A0A4Q7XZP8-F1
#
_cell.length_a   1.000
_cell.length_b   1.000
_cell.length_c   1.000
_cell.angle_alpha   90.00
_cell.angle_beta   90.00
_cell.angle_gamma   90.00
#
_symmetry.space_group_name_H-M   'P 1'
#
loop_
_entity.id
_entity.type
_entity.pdbx_description
1 polymer ?
#
loop_
_entity_poly.entity_id
_entity_poly.type
_entity_poly.pdbx_seq_one_letter_code
_entity_poly.pdbx_strand_id
1 'polypeptide(L)'
;MGRMLRPKMQVLADSAMVETAVTHIVSGEQPYYFKRPGKVSESAGTLPAGSKVMLVSKGRGDMSLVEDKEGRRVYTAFAGLRPIK
;
A
#
# COMPACT_ATOMS: atom_id res chain seq x y z
N MET A 1 -20.58 -48.62 2.78
CA MET A 1 -19.26 -48.12 2.37
C MET A 1 -19.44 -46.85 1.54
N GLY A 2 -19.26 -45.67 2.14
CA GLY A 2 -19.41 -44.37 1.45
C GLY A 2 -18.04 -43.84 1.03
N ARG A 3 -17.77 -43.76 -0.27
CA ARG A 3 -16.52 -43.22 -0.82
C ARG A 3 -16.61 -41.69 -0.78
N MET A 4 -16.02 -41.06 0.24
CA MET A 4 -15.87 -39.60 0.27
C MET A 4 -14.93 -39.16 -0.86
N LEU A 5 -15.48 -38.46 -1.85
CA LEU A 5 -14.71 -37.76 -2.89
C LEU A 5 -14.03 -36.55 -2.26
N ARG A 6 -12.70 -36.58 -2.17
CA ARG A 6 -11.92 -35.40 -1.75
C ARG A 6 -12.02 -34.34 -2.86
N PRO A 7 -12.39 -33.08 -2.55
CA PRO A 7 -12.36 -32.01 -3.55
C PRO A 7 -10.95 -31.85 -4.10
N LYS A 8 -10.80 -31.80 -5.43
CA LYS A 8 -9.52 -31.44 -6.06
C LYS A 8 -9.23 -29.99 -5.71
N MET A 9 -8.06 -29.75 -5.13
CA MET A 9 -7.56 -28.41 -4.81
C MET A 9 -7.31 -27.67 -6.12
N GLN A 10 -8.21 -26.74 -6.46
CA GLN A 10 -8.07 -25.89 -7.62
C GLN A 10 -7.12 -24.76 -7.24
N VAL A 11 -5.84 -24.90 -7.63
CA VAL A 11 -4.87 -23.81 -7.53
C VAL A 11 -5.32 -22.75 -8.53
N LEU A 12 -5.81 -21.62 -8.03
CA LEU A 12 -6.11 -20.45 -8.84
C LEU A 12 -4.83 -20.03 -9.58
N ALA A 13 -4.94 -19.82 -10.88
CA ALA A 13 -3.84 -19.34 -11.70
C ALA A 13 -3.32 -18.01 -11.16
N ASP A 14 -2.00 -17.83 -11.25
CA ASP A 14 -1.16 -16.74 -10.72
C ASP A 14 -1.53 -15.32 -11.24
N SER A 15 -2.67 -15.15 -11.91
CA SER A 15 -3.08 -13.90 -12.54
C SER A 15 -4.00 -13.02 -11.68
N ALA A 16 -4.09 -13.29 -10.38
CA ALA A 16 -4.67 -12.32 -9.43
C ALA A 16 -3.63 -11.31 -8.93
N MET A 17 -2.66 -10.91 -9.77
CA MET A 17 -1.98 -9.65 -9.57
C MET A 17 -2.98 -8.55 -9.90
N VAL A 18 -3.69 -8.09 -8.86
CA VAL A 18 -4.46 -6.85 -8.89
C VAL A 18 -3.51 -5.78 -9.39
N GLU A 19 -3.75 -5.24 -10.58
CA GLU A 19 -3.12 -4.00 -11.03
C GLU A 19 -3.42 -2.98 -9.93
N THR A 20 -2.44 -2.69 -9.08
CA THR A 20 -2.61 -1.76 -7.97
C THR A 20 -2.87 -0.41 -8.59
N ALA A 21 -4.15 -0.03 -8.63
CA ALA A 21 -4.60 1.20 -9.25
C ALA A 21 -3.89 2.36 -8.53
N VAL A 22 -2.87 2.90 -9.18
CA VAL A 22 -2.14 4.04 -8.66
C VAL A 22 -3.12 5.21 -8.63
N THR A 23 -3.40 5.72 -7.44
CA THR A 23 -4.35 6.82 -7.25
C THR A 23 -3.67 8.14 -6.96
N HIS A 24 -2.42 8.15 -6.48
CA HIS A 24 -1.73 9.34 -6.02
C HIS A 24 -0.25 9.40 -6.45
N ILE A 25 0.28 10.61 -6.55
CA ILE A 25 1.70 10.91 -6.73
C ILE A 25 2.20 11.66 -5.49
N VAL A 26 3.37 11.27 -5.01
CA VAL A 26 4.11 11.98 -3.97
C VAL A 26 4.62 13.31 -4.54
N SER A 27 4.13 14.43 -4.03
CA SER A 27 4.40 15.77 -4.60
C SER A 27 5.78 16.31 -4.28
N GLY A 28 6.41 15.81 -3.23
CA GLY A 28 7.73 16.21 -2.77
C GLY A 28 8.33 15.08 -1.94
N GLU A 29 9.65 15.09 -1.78
CA GLU A 29 10.33 14.09 -0.97
C GLU A 29 9.77 14.11 0.47
N GLN A 30 9.35 12.95 0.99
CA GLN A 30 8.74 12.86 2.32
C GLN A 30 9.01 11.51 3.00
N PRO A 31 9.09 11.47 4.35
CA PRO A 31 9.37 10.23 5.07
C PRO A 31 8.23 9.21 4.94
N TYR A 32 8.59 7.94 5.03
CA TYR A 32 7.65 6.85 5.20
C TYR A 32 7.96 6.00 6.43
N TYR A 33 6.94 5.30 6.91
CA TYR A 33 6.98 4.51 8.15
C TYR A 33 6.27 3.17 7.94
N PHE A 34 6.84 2.06 8.42
CA PHE A 34 6.17 0.74 8.35
C PHE A 34 5.01 0.59 9.34
N LYS A 35 4.96 1.45 10.36
CA LYS A 35 3.87 1.52 11.35
C LYS A 35 3.37 2.96 11.40
N ARG A 36 2.10 3.16 11.78
CA ARG A 36 1.58 4.52 11.96
C ARG A 36 2.44 5.20 13.04
N PRO A 37 3.17 6.28 12.73
CA PRO A 37 4.07 6.89 13.68
C PRO A 37 3.27 7.50 14.83
N GLY A 38 3.75 7.29 16.06
CA GLY A 38 3.26 7.97 17.26
C GLY A 38 3.99 9.30 17.48
N LYS A 39 4.12 9.75 18.73
CA LYS A 39 4.84 11.00 19.08
C LYS A 39 6.34 10.97 18.74
N VAL A 40 6.94 9.78 18.71
CA VAL A 40 8.36 9.57 18.37
C VAL A 40 8.42 8.30 17.53
N SER A 41 8.69 8.44 16.24
CA SER A 41 8.94 7.30 15.37
C SER A 41 9.97 7.71 14.35
N GLU A 42 11.04 6.92 14.27
CA GLU A 42 12.04 7.06 13.22
C GLU A 42 11.41 6.68 11.87
N SER A 43 11.70 7.47 10.85
CA SER A 43 11.32 7.12 9.48
C SER A 43 12.07 5.86 9.05
N ALA A 44 11.36 4.94 8.41
CA ALA A 44 11.98 3.77 7.80
C ALA A 44 12.77 4.14 6.53
N GLY A 45 12.46 5.30 5.95
CA GLY A 45 13.15 5.87 4.81
C GLY A 45 12.33 7.00 4.22
N THR A 46 12.62 7.30 2.96
CA THR A 46 12.02 8.44 2.26
C THR A 46 11.38 8.01 0.95
N LEU A 47 10.17 8.51 0.67
CA LEU A 47 9.51 8.41 -0.63
C LEU A 47 9.94 9.58 -1.50
N PRO A 48 10.58 9.34 -2.66
CA PRO A 48 11.00 10.41 -3.54
C PRO A 48 9.81 11.10 -4.22
N ALA A 49 9.98 12.37 -4.55
CA ALA A 49 9.02 13.12 -5.34
C ALA A 49 8.72 12.41 -6.68
N GLY A 50 7.47 12.44 -7.14
CA GLY A 50 7.03 11.74 -8.34
C GLY A 50 6.69 10.26 -8.12
N SER A 51 6.94 9.71 -6.92
CA SER A 51 6.55 8.33 -6.58
C SER A 51 5.04 8.14 -6.74
N LYS A 52 4.68 7.16 -7.57
CA LYS A 52 3.30 6.74 -7.81
C LYS A 52 2.92 5.72 -6.75
N VAL A 53 1.85 6.00 -6.01
CA VAL A 53 1.35 5.15 -4.92
C VAL A 53 -0.17 4.98 -5.00
N MET A 54 -0.66 3.87 -4.47
CA MET A 54 -2.08 3.65 -4.20
C MET A 54 -2.40 4.11 -2.78
N LEU A 55 -3.34 5.04 -2.63
CA LEU A 55 -3.90 5.38 -1.33
C LEU A 55 -4.80 4.23 -0.84
N VAL A 56 -4.35 3.50 0.18
CA VAL A 56 -5.09 2.38 0.79
C VAL A 56 -6.11 2.90 1.80
N SER A 57 -5.70 3.87 2.63
CA SER A 57 -6.58 4.46 3.63
C SER A 57 -6.09 5.85 4.01
N LYS A 58 -7.01 6.82 4.00
CA LYS A 58 -6.80 8.11 4.64
C LYS A 58 -6.93 7.88 6.15
N GLY A 59 -5.79 7.87 6.84
CA GLY A 59 -5.78 7.70 8.29
C GLY A 59 -6.52 8.85 8.99
N ARG A 60 -6.93 8.63 10.25
CA ARG A 60 -7.39 9.74 11.09
C ARG A 60 -6.17 10.58 11.45
N GLY A 61 -6.13 11.83 10.98
CA GLY A 61 -5.01 12.77 11.17
C GLY A 61 -4.21 13.01 9.89
N ASP A 62 -2.92 13.32 10.05
CA ASP A 62 -2.05 13.79 8.95
C ASP A 62 -1.41 12.65 8.14
N MET A 63 -1.53 11.41 8.62
CA MET A 63 -0.89 10.23 8.04
C MET A 63 -1.87 9.37 7.24
N SER A 64 -1.44 8.90 6.07
CA SER A 64 -2.18 7.97 5.23
C SER A 64 -1.39 6.70 4.99
N LEU A 65 -2.11 5.57 4.88
CA LEU A 65 -1.54 4.31 4.45
C LEU A 65 -1.54 4.28 2.93
N VAL A 66 -0.36 4.09 2.34
CA VAL A 66 -0.17 3.96 0.91
C VAL A 66 0.52 2.65 0.58
N GLU A 67 0.31 2.17 -0.64
CA GLU A 67 1.02 1.03 -1.21
C GLU A 67 1.81 1.51 -2.42
N ASP A 68 3.10 1.17 -2.49
CA ASP A 68 3.94 1.52 -3.63
C ASP A 68 3.89 0.45 -4.74
N LYS A 69 4.63 0.69 -5.83
CA LYS A 69 4.71 -0.24 -6.97
C LYS A 69 5.34 -1.59 -6.64
N GLU A 70 6.12 -1.66 -5.57
CA GLU A 70 6.75 -2.89 -5.08
C GLU A 70 5.81 -3.65 -4.13
N GLY A 71 4.58 -3.16 -3.92
CA GLY A 71 3.60 -3.75 -3.00
C GLY A 71 3.87 -3.43 -1.54
N ARG A 72 4.78 -2.50 -1.23
CA ARG A 72 5.12 -2.12 0.14
C ARG A 72 4.05 -1.19 0.70
N ARG A 73 3.44 -1.60 1.82
CA ARG A 73 2.47 -0.79 2.57
C ARG A 73 3.18 0.05 3.62
N VAL A 74 3.13 1.36 3.45
CA VAL A 74 3.81 2.31 4.33
C VAL A 74 2.89 3.49 4.66
N TYR A 75 3.11 4.06 5.84
CA TYR A 75 2.47 5.31 6.24
C TYR A 75 3.30 6.48 5.76
N THR A 76 2.66 7.50 5.20
CA THR A 76 3.29 8.78 4.85
C THR A 76 2.31 9.94 5.03
N ALA A 77 2.79 11.18 4.99
CA ALA A 77 1.95 12.34 5.17
C ALA A 77 0.97 12.49 4.00
N PHE A 78 -0.32 12.68 4.30
CA PHE A 78 -1.34 12.89 3.28
C PHE A 78 -1.13 14.21 2.52
N ALA A 79 -0.62 15.24 3.21
CA ALA A 79 -0.37 16.55 2.63
C ALA A 79 0.62 16.53 1.45
N GLY A 80 1.54 15.56 1.42
CA GLY A 80 2.47 15.36 0.31
C GLY A 80 1.96 14.42 -0.79
N LEU A 81 0.68 14.05 -0.79
CA LEU A 81 0.06 13.22 -1.82
C LEU A 81 -0.85 14.07 -2.70
N ARG A 82 -0.71 13.91 -4.02
CA ARG A 82 -1.60 14.52 -5.02
C ARG A 82 -2.35 13.45 -5.79
N PRO A 83 -3.68 13.53 -5.91
CA PRO A 83 -4.44 12.57 -6.69
C PRO A 83 -4.06 12.65 -8.17
N ILE A 84 -3.94 11.49 -8.82
CA ILE A 84 -3.84 11.35 -10.27
C ILE A 84 -5.29 11.23 -10.76
N LYS A 85 -5.77 12.24 -11.49
CA LYS A 85 -7.05 12.14 -12.20
C LYS A 85 -6.92 11.25 -13.42
#